data_AF-A0A139R2K4-F1
#
_entry.id   AF-A0A139R2K4-F1
#
_cell.length_a   1.000
_cell.length_b   1.000
_cell.length_c   1.000
_cell.angle_alpha   90.00
_cell.angle_beta   90.00
_cell.angle_gamma   90.00
#
_symmetry.space_group_name_H-M   'P 1'
#
loop_
_entity.id
_entity.type
_entity.pdbx_description
1 polymer ?
#
loop_
_entity_poly.entity_id
_entity_poly.type
_entity_poly.pdbx_seq_one_letter_code
_entity_poly.pdbx_strand_id
1 'polypeptide(L)'
;MRLFFRLKWFIRLEWRSYLLGILALLGVAMLGLIPPIMIGRFANLISERAPSGATLGPIIVWIAIATVGQYLLRFGWSYFIWGTSARLERLMRLRLLNHYLEMDKPFFQKHRTGDLLAHATNDINQLQRVAGNGVLQLFDALITGVSVVAAMAVVVNPLLTIMAVVPLLGITLVAQLLGGSISAAFSAV
;
A
#
# COMPACT_ATOMS: atom_id res chain seq x y z
N MET A 1 -10.75 12.16 9.90
CA MET A 1 -9.57 13.01 9.59
C MET A 1 -8.75 13.47 10.82
N ARG A 2 -9.33 13.75 11.99
CA ARG A 2 -8.58 14.23 13.19
C ARG A 2 -7.53 13.24 13.75
N LEU A 3 -7.68 11.95 13.49
CA LEU A 3 -6.79 10.88 13.97
C LEU A 3 -5.37 10.99 13.40
N PHE A 4 -5.23 11.26 12.11
CA PHE A 4 -3.92 11.41 11.44
C PHE A 4 -3.09 12.55 12.03
N PHE A 5 -3.73 13.67 12.34
CA PHE A 5 -3.07 14.80 13.00
C PHE A 5 -2.55 14.42 14.40
N ARG A 6 -3.28 13.57 15.13
CA ARG A 6 -2.84 13.06 16.44
C ARG A 6 -1.71 12.02 16.36
N LEU A 7 -1.49 11.41 15.21
CA LEU A 7 -0.40 10.46 14.97
C LEU A 7 0.85 11.11 14.36
N LYS A 8 0.81 12.42 14.06
CA LYS A 8 1.94 13.16 13.48
C LYS A 8 3.22 13.04 14.31
N TRP A 9 3.10 12.95 15.64
CA TRP A 9 4.26 12.77 16.52
C TRP A 9 4.97 11.44 16.26
N PHE A 10 4.22 10.36 15.97
CA PHE A 10 4.77 9.04 15.68
C PHE A 10 5.40 8.99 14.29
N ILE A 11 4.74 9.58 13.29
CA ILE A 11 5.30 9.70 11.95
C ILE A 11 6.62 10.48 11.98
N ARG A 12 6.70 11.55 12.80
CA ARG A 12 7.96 12.27 13.03
C ARG A 12 9.01 11.44 13.75
N LEU A 13 8.62 10.53 14.65
CA LEU A 13 9.56 9.64 15.33
C LEU A 13 10.17 8.62 14.35
N GLU A 14 9.35 8.08 13.45
CA GLU A 14 9.72 6.99 12.53
C GLU A 14 9.98 7.47 11.09
N TRP A 15 10.24 8.77 10.90
CA TRP A 15 10.35 9.38 9.57
C TRP A 15 11.37 8.68 8.66
N ARG A 16 12.44 8.12 9.23
CA ARG A 16 13.46 7.35 8.50
C ARG A 16 12.90 6.07 7.91
N SER A 17 12.13 5.32 8.70
CA SER A 17 11.47 4.09 8.26
C SER A 17 10.46 4.37 7.14
N TYR A 18 9.68 5.45 7.29
CA TYR A 18 8.76 5.92 6.24
C TYR A 18 9.49 6.37 4.97
N LEU A 19 10.57 7.15 5.09
CA LEU A 19 11.34 7.65 3.95
C LEU A 19 12.04 6.52 3.19
N LEU A 20 12.76 5.64 3.91
CA LEU A 20 13.40 4.46 3.32
C LEU A 20 12.37 3.61 2.58
N GLY A 21 11.19 3.52 3.15
CA GLY A 21 10.14 2.75 2.57
C GLY A 21 9.53 3.37 1.29
N ILE A 22 9.29 4.68 1.28
CA ILE A 22 8.86 5.38 0.04
C ILE A 22 9.92 5.24 -1.05
N LEU A 23 11.21 5.34 -0.71
CA LEU A 23 12.30 5.12 -1.65
C LEU A 23 12.31 3.67 -2.18
N ALA A 24 12.08 2.70 -1.30
CA ALA A 24 11.96 1.30 -1.70
C ALA A 24 10.76 1.09 -2.64
N LEU A 25 9.60 1.70 -2.36
CA LEU A 25 8.42 1.67 -3.23
C LEU A 25 8.69 2.27 -4.61
N LEU A 26 9.40 3.40 -4.67
CA LEU A 26 9.81 3.99 -5.95
C LEU A 26 10.68 3.01 -6.74
N GLY A 27 11.64 2.36 -6.08
CA GLY A 27 12.45 1.31 -6.69
C GLY A 27 11.61 0.12 -7.17
N VAL A 28 10.66 -0.34 -6.36
CA VAL A 28 9.69 -1.41 -6.73
C VAL A 28 8.89 -1.01 -7.95
N ALA A 29 8.37 0.20 -7.99
CA ALA A 29 7.58 0.70 -9.12
C ALA A 29 8.42 0.75 -10.39
N MET A 30 9.65 1.27 -10.33
CA MET A 30 10.55 1.34 -11.49
C MET A 30 10.95 -0.05 -12.00
N LEU A 31 11.35 -0.97 -11.11
CA LEU A 31 11.70 -2.34 -11.51
C LEU A 31 10.49 -3.10 -12.04
N GLY A 32 9.30 -2.86 -11.49
CA GLY A 32 8.04 -3.46 -11.93
C GLY A 32 7.63 -3.06 -13.36
N LEU A 33 8.19 -1.97 -13.91
CA LEU A 33 7.97 -1.58 -15.30
C LEU A 33 8.86 -2.36 -16.29
N ILE A 34 9.94 -2.99 -15.83
CA ILE A 34 10.88 -3.68 -16.73
C ILE A 34 10.23 -4.90 -17.39
N PRO A 35 9.56 -5.83 -16.67
CA PRO A 35 8.94 -6.99 -17.29
C PRO A 35 7.97 -6.66 -18.43
N PRO A 36 6.97 -5.76 -18.30
CA PRO A 36 6.05 -5.45 -19.39
C PRO A 36 6.74 -4.80 -20.58
N ILE A 37 7.73 -3.92 -20.37
CA ILE A 37 8.52 -3.33 -21.46
C ILE A 37 9.32 -4.39 -22.20
N MET A 38 9.94 -5.32 -21.47
CA MET A 38 10.71 -6.43 -22.05
C MET A 38 9.83 -7.41 -22.82
N ILE A 39 8.63 -7.72 -22.30
CA ILE A 39 7.63 -8.53 -23.02
C ILE A 39 7.20 -7.84 -24.31
N GLY A 40 6.96 -6.53 -24.30
CA GLY A 40 6.63 -5.77 -25.50
C GLY A 40 7.74 -5.81 -26.56
N ARG A 41 9.00 -5.65 -26.14
CA ARG A 41 10.17 -5.77 -27.05
C ARG A 41 10.29 -7.18 -27.63
N PHE A 42 10.10 -8.20 -26.80
CA PHE A 42 10.10 -9.59 -27.24
C PHE A 42 9.01 -9.87 -28.29
N ALA A 43 7.80 -9.36 -28.07
CA ALA A 43 6.71 -9.48 -29.03
C ALA A 43 7.06 -8.84 -30.39
N ASN A 44 7.63 -7.63 -30.38
CA ASN A 44 8.05 -6.95 -31.61
C ASN A 44 9.14 -7.73 -32.38
N LEU A 45 10.13 -8.30 -31.69
CA LEU A 45 11.19 -9.10 -32.31
C LEU A 45 10.66 -10.36 -33.00
N ILE A 46 9.61 -10.98 -32.43
CA ILE A 46 8.92 -12.11 -33.07
C ILE A 46 8.17 -11.63 -34.31
N SER A 47 7.45 -10.51 -34.22
CA SER A 47 6.71 -9.93 -35.36
C SER A 47 7.62 -9.57 -36.53
N GLU A 48 8.84 -9.09 -36.26
CA GLU A 48 9.85 -8.75 -37.26
C GLU A 48 10.58 -9.98 -37.85
N ARG A 49 10.23 -11.21 -37.41
CA ARG A 49 10.88 -12.48 -37.82
C ARG A 49 12.40 -12.49 -37.62
N ALA A 50 12.91 -11.72 -36.66
CA ALA A 50 14.32 -11.67 -36.29
C ALA A 50 14.64 -12.23 -34.88
N PRO A 51 14.06 -13.36 -34.43
CA PRO A 51 14.46 -13.94 -33.16
C PRO A 51 15.86 -14.55 -33.28
N SER A 52 16.84 -13.96 -32.60
CA SER A 52 18.18 -14.53 -32.45
C SER A 52 18.47 -14.79 -30.97
N GLY A 53 19.22 -15.84 -30.64
CA GLY A 53 19.63 -16.10 -29.25
C GLY A 53 20.38 -14.92 -28.61
N ALA A 54 21.06 -14.12 -29.43
CA ALA A 54 21.75 -12.90 -29.01
C ALA A 54 20.80 -11.78 -28.57
N THR A 55 19.56 -11.73 -29.07
CA THR A 55 18.55 -10.73 -28.66
C THR A 55 17.67 -11.23 -27.51
N LEU A 56 17.49 -12.55 -27.36
CA LEU A 56 16.65 -13.14 -26.31
C LEU A 56 17.33 -13.26 -24.95
N GLY A 57 18.63 -13.59 -24.92
CA GLY A 57 19.40 -13.72 -23.68
C GLY A 57 19.32 -12.48 -22.77
N PRO A 58 19.60 -11.27 -23.30
CA PRO A 58 19.53 -10.04 -22.51
C PRO A 58 18.12 -9.75 -21.95
N ILE A 59 17.05 -10.05 -22.70
CA ILE A 59 15.67 -9.82 -22.27
C ILE A 59 15.36 -10.66 -21.03
N ILE A 60 15.70 -11.95 -21.05
CA ILE A 60 15.48 -12.87 -19.92
C ILE A 60 16.28 -12.42 -18.70
N VAL A 61 17.53 -12.02 -18.88
CA VAL A 61 18.39 -11.52 -17.79
C VAL A 61 17.81 -10.27 -17.16
N TRP A 62 17.34 -9.29 -17.96
CA TRP A 62 16.71 -8.09 -17.43
C TRP A 62 15.43 -8.38 -16.65
N ILE A 63 14.59 -9.29 -17.14
CA ILE A 63 13.38 -9.72 -16.42
C ILE A 63 13.76 -10.39 -15.10
N ALA A 64 14.77 -11.26 -15.09
CA ALA A 64 15.23 -11.94 -13.88
C ALA A 64 15.78 -10.95 -12.85
N ILE A 65 16.65 -10.02 -13.27
CA ILE A 65 17.20 -8.97 -12.41
C ILE A 65 16.07 -8.09 -11.84
N ALA A 66 15.14 -7.65 -12.69
CA ALA A 66 14.01 -6.84 -12.27
C ALA A 66 13.15 -7.58 -11.24
N THR A 67 12.86 -8.86 -11.46
CA THR A 67 12.02 -9.68 -10.58
C THR A 67 12.69 -9.88 -9.22
N VAL A 68 13.97 -10.26 -9.21
CA VAL A 68 14.75 -10.46 -7.98
C VAL A 68 14.90 -9.14 -7.23
N GLY A 69 15.26 -8.05 -7.93
CA GLY A 69 15.39 -6.73 -7.33
C GLY A 69 14.07 -6.24 -6.72
N GLN A 70 12.96 -6.44 -7.43
CA GLN A 70 11.62 -6.09 -6.94
C GLN A 70 11.28 -6.91 -5.69
N TYR A 71 11.60 -8.21 -5.67
CA TYR A 71 11.38 -9.05 -4.50
C TYR A 71 12.17 -8.55 -3.28
N LEU A 72 13.47 -8.27 -3.44
CA LEU A 72 14.32 -7.79 -2.36
C LEU A 72 13.85 -6.44 -1.81
N LEU A 73 13.47 -5.50 -2.69
CA LEU A 73 12.92 -4.22 -2.29
C LEU A 73 11.57 -4.36 -1.59
N ARG A 74 10.66 -5.20 -2.10
CA ARG A 74 9.38 -5.49 -1.45
C ARG A 74 9.56 -6.13 -0.08
N PHE A 75 10.52 -7.03 0.06
CA PHE A 75 10.85 -7.65 1.33
C PHE A 75 11.37 -6.61 2.33
N GLY A 76 12.35 -5.80 1.93
CA GLY A 76 12.90 -4.72 2.75
C GLY A 76 11.82 -3.73 3.20
N TRP A 77 11.04 -3.22 2.24
CA TRP A 77 9.88 -2.35 2.52
C TRP A 77 8.92 -2.98 3.52
N SER A 78 8.48 -4.22 3.26
CA SER A 78 7.54 -4.91 4.15
C SER A 78 8.11 -5.02 5.56
N TYR A 79 9.35 -5.48 5.70
CA TYR A 79 10.00 -5.64 7.00
C TYR A 79 10.00 -4.34 7.82
N PHE A 80 10.36 -3.20 7.21
CA PHE A 80 10.35 -1.90 7.90
C PHE A 80 8.94 -1.47 8.32
N ILE A 81 7.92 -1.74 7.51
CA ILE A 81 6.53 -1.40 7.82
C ILE A 81 6.00 -2.21 8.98
N TRP A 82 6.11 -3.53 8.90
CA TRP A 82 5.59 -4.42 9.93
C TRP A 82 6.25 -4.11 11.28
N GLY A 83 7.57 -3.87 11.28
CA GLY A 83 8.31 -3.45 12.46
C GLY A 83 7.84 -2.10 13.03
N THR A 84 7.66 -1.09 12.17
CA THR A 84 7.18 0.24 12.59
C THR A 84 5.76 0.17 13.16
N SER A 85 4.89 -0.61 12.53
CA SER A 85 3.49 -0.76 12.95
C SER A 85 3.38 -1.52 14.27
N ALA A 86 4.20 -2.56 14.48
CA ALA A 86 4.28 -3.28 15.76
C ALA A 86 4.81 -2.38 16.89
N ARG A 87 5.77 -1.49 16.59
CA ARG A 87 6.29 -0.51 17.56
C ARG A 87 5.21 0.50 17.97
N LEU A 88 4.39 0.97 17.03
CA LEU A 88 3.24 1.84 17.32
C LEU A 88 2.26 1.15 18.26
N GLU A 89 1.86 -0.08 17.95
CA GLU A 89 0.95 -0.88 18.77
C GLU A 89 1.46 -1.03 20.19
N ARG A 90 2.72 -1.47 20.34
CA ARG A 90 3.36 -1.65 21.65
C ARG A 90 3.33 -0.35 22.46
N LEU A 91 3.68 0.77 21.83
CA LEU A 91 3.80 2.05 22.51
C LEU A 91 2.43 2.60 22.92
N MET A 92 1.41 2.48 22.06
CA MET A 92 0.03 2.85 22.40
C MET A 92 -0.53 1.97 23.52
N ARG A 93 -0.32 0.65 23.45
CA ARG A 93 -0.80 -0.29 24.47
C ARG A 93 -0.16 -0.02 25.82
N LEU A 94 1.16 0.22 25.86
CA LEU A 94 1.85 0.58 27.09
C LEU A 94 1.35 1.90 27.68
N ARG A 95 1.17 2.94 26.86
CA ARG A 95 0.64 4.23 27.36
C ARG A 95 -0.76 4.08 27.93
N LEU A 96 -1.64 3.32 27.28
CA LEU A 96 -3.01 3.13 27.73
C LEU A 96 -3.06 2.30 29.02
N LEU A 97 -2.29 1.22 29.09
CA LEU A 97 -2.21 0.38 30.29
C LEU A 97 -1.63 1.13 31.48
N ASN A 98 -0.54 1.89 31.29
CA ASN A 98 0.01 2.71 32.36
C ASN A 98 -1.01 3.73 32.87
N HIS A 99 -1.75 4.37 31.96
CA HIS A 99 -2.82 5.28 32.34
C HIS A 99 -3.91 4.59 33.16
N TYR A 100 -4.32 3.38 32.79
CA TYR A 100 -5.29 2.61 33.59
C TYR A 100 -4.75 2.22 34.96
N LEU A 101 -3.46 1.88 35.08
CA LEU A 101 -2.85 1.52 36.36
C LEU A 101 -2.75 2.71 37.33
N GLU A 102 -2.77 3.95 36.83
CA GLU A 102 -2.79 5.17 37.64
C GLU A 102 -4.20 5.57 38.11
N MET A 103 -5.26 4.90 37.64
CA MET A 103 -6.66 5.23 37.99
C MET A 103 -7.07 4.67 39.36
N ASP A 104 -8.05 5.34 39.98
CA ASP A 104 -8.58 5.00 41.29
C ASP A 104 -9.71 3.95 41.23
N LYS A 105 -10.08 3.38 42.40
CA LYS A 105 -11.16 2.38 42.49
C LYS A 105 -12.51 2.85 41.90
N PRO A 106 -12.98 4.09 42.13
CA PRO A 106 -14.19 4.62 41.50
C PRO A 106 -14.21 4.51 39.98
N PHE A 107 -13.08 4.74 39.30
CA PHE A 107 -12.98 4.60 37.85
C PHE A 107 -13.35 3.19 37.38
N PHE A 108 -12.81 2.16 38.05
CA PHE A 108 -13.06 0.76 37.73
C PHE A 108 -14.44 0.25 38.17
N GLN A 109 -15.11 0.94 39.09
CA GLN A 109 -16.51 0.66 39.41
C GLN A 109 -17.46 1.18 38.34
N LYS A 110 -17.07 2.28 37.66
CA LYS A 110 -17.89 2.92 36.62
C LYS A 110 -17.68 2.31 35.23
N HIS A 111 -16.49 1.78 34.94
CA HIS A 111 -16.15 1.20 33.63
C HIS A 111 -15.90 -0.30 33.76
N ARG A 112 -16.55 -1.11 32.91
CA ARG A 112 -16.32 -2.55 32.90
C ARG A 112 -14.91 -2.87 32.43
N THR A 113 -14.22 -3.75 33.15
CA THR A 113 -12.87 -4.22 32.79
C THR A 113 -12.81 -4.79 31.36
N GLY A 114 -13.88 -5.46 30.92
CA GLY A 114 -13.98 -5.98 29.55
C GLY A 114 -13.92 -4.88 28.48
N ASP A 115 -14.58 -3.75 28.71
CA ASP A 115 -14.60 -2.61 27.78
C ASP A 115 -13.22 -1.95 27.73
N LEU A 116 -12.56 -1.78 28.89
CA LEU A 116 -11.20 -1.27 28.98
C LEU A 116 -10.20 -2.16 28.22
N LEU A 117 -10.35 -3.49 28.32
CA LEU A 117 -9.52 -4.45 27.59
C LEU A 117 -9.82 -4.43 26.08
N ALA A 118 -11.08 -4.26 25.69
CA ALA A 118 -11.46 -4.11 24.29
C ALA A 118 -10.82 -2.86 23.67
N HIS A 119 -10.80 -1.73 24.38
CA HIS A 119 -10.09 -0.53 23.93
C HIS A 119 -8.57 -0.77 23.81
N ALA A 120 -7.97 -1.50 24.75
CA ALA A 120 -6.53 -1.80 24.74
C ALA A 120 -6.10 -2.81 23.66
N THR A 121 -7.05 -3.57 23.11
CA THR A 121 -6.80 -4.59 22.10
C THR A 121 -7.37 -4.16 20.75
N ASN A 122 -8.69 -4.16 20.59
CA ASN A 122 -9.37 -3.90 19.33
C ASN A 122 -9.10 -2.50 18.78
N ASP A 123 -9.29 -1.46 19.60
CA ASP A 123 -9.15 -0.08 19.11
C ASP A 123 -7.69 0.25 18.76
N ILE A 124 -6.74 -0.22 19.58
CA ILE A 124 -5.32 -0.06 19.30
C ILE A 124 -4.91 -0.83 18.04
N ASN A 125 -5.43 -2.04 17.84
CA ASN A 125 -5.17 -2.82 16.63
C ASN A 125 -5.76 -2.13 15.39
N GLN A 126 -6.97 -1.57 15.46
CA GLN A 126 -7.55 -0.80 14.37
C GLN A 126 -6.75 0.48 14.09
N LEU A 127 -6.32 1.18 15.14
CA LEU A 127 -5.45 2.35 15.02
C LEU A 127 -4.13 2.00 14.31
N GLN A 128 -3.49 0.89 14.69
CA GLN A 128 -2.27 0.39 14.07
C GLN A 128 -2.50 0.04 12.59
N ARG A 129 -3.62 -0.61 12.26
CA ARG A 129 -3.96 -0.96 10.86
C ARG A 129 -4.11 0.28 10.00
N VAL A 130 -4.78 1.31 10.50
CA VAL A 130 -5.00 2.56 9.74
C VAL A 130 -3.70 3.36 9.63
N ALA A 131 -2.97 3.55 10.73
CA ALA A 131 -1.80 4.42 10.80
C ALA A 131 -0.52 3.81 10.22
N GLY A 132 -0.35 2.50 10.36
CA GLY A 132 0.75 1.74 9.77
C GLY A 132 0.36 1.29 8.38
N ASN A 133 -0.24 0.11 8.29
CA ASN A 133 -0.53 -0.57 7.02
C ASN A 133 -1.34 0.27 6.04
N GLY A 134 -2.39 0.97 6.49
CA GLY A 134 -3.30 1.72 5.63
C GLY A 134 -2.62 2.89 4.91
N VAL A 135 -1.86 3.72 5.63
CA VAL A 135 -1.11 4.84 5.04
C VAL A 135 -0.09 4.33 4.02
N LEU A 136 0.63 3.26 4.37
CA LEU A 136 1.71 2.75 3.54
C LEU A 136 1.18 2.05 2.28
N GLN A 137 0.07 1.30 2.39
CA GLN A 137 -0.64 0.74 1.24
C GLN A 137 -1.19 1.82 0.32
N LEU A 138 -1.67 2.93 0.88
CA LEU A 138 -2.10 4.08 0.08
C LEU A 138 -0.94 4.65 -0.74
N PHE A 139 0.25 4.81 -0.14
CA PHE A 139 1.43 5.23 -0.89
C PHE A 139 1.88 4.19 -1.92
N ASP A 140 1.86 2.89 -1.60
CA ASP A 140 2.18 1.82 -2.56
C ASP A 140 1.25 1.86 -3.78
N ALA A 141 -0.06 1.92 -3.53
CA ALA A 141 -1.07 2.00 -4.59
C ALA A 141 -0.93 3.27 -5.44
N LEU A 142 -0.70 4.44 -4.81
CA LEU A 142 -0.51 5.69 -5.53
C LEU A 142 0.77 5.69 -6.35
N ILE A 143 1.92 5.33 -5.76
CA ILE A 143 3.21 5.35 -6.45
C ILE A 143 3.19 4.34 -7.60
N THR A 144 2.75 3.12 -7.34
CA THR A 144 2.68 2.07 -8.37
C THR A 144 1.68 2.46 -9.46
N GLY A 145 0.46 2.87 -9.09
CA GLY A 145 -0.58 3.25 -10.04
C GLY A 145 -0.17 4.44 -10.93
N VAL A 146 0.35 5.51 -10.34
CA VAL A 146 0.85 6.68 -11.07
C VAL A 146 2.02 6.29 -11.97
N SER A 147 2.96 5.49 -11.48
CA SER A 147 4.12 5.06 -12.28
C SER A 147 3.71 4.23 -13.50
N VAL A 148 2.74 3.32 -13.34
CA VAL A 148 2.22 2.51 -14.45
C VAL A 148 1.51 3.39 -15.47
N VAL A 149 0.59 4.26 -15.04
CA VAL A 149 -0.13 5.16 -15.97
C VAL A 149 0.83 6.11 -16.69
N ALA A 150 1.81 6.67 -15.97
CA ALA A 150 2.85 7.51 -16.56
C ALA A 150 3.69 6.73 -17.57
N ALA A 151 4.10 5.50 -17.26
CA ALA A 151 4.84 4.66 -18.18
C ALA A 151 4.04 4.32 -19.43
N MET A 152 2.74 4.03 -19.31
CA MET A 152 1.87 3.80 -20.47
C MET A 152 1.80 5.05 -21.37
N ALA A 153 1.64 6.23 -20.78
CA ALA A 153 1.52 7.48 -21.53
C ALA A 153 2.83 7.88 -22.24
N VAL A 154 3.98 7.69 -21.58
CA VAL A 154 5.29 8.10 -22.09
C VAL A 154 5.95 7.05 -22.99
N VAL A 155 5.88 5.77 -22.61
CA VAL A 155 6.61 4.68 -23.30
C VAL A 155 5.79 4.06 -24.42
N VAL A 156 4.47 3.95 -24.25
CA VAL A 156 3.60 3.27 -25.22
C VAL A 156 2.93 4.30 -26.13
N ASN A 157 1.88 4.95 -25.65
CA ASN A 157 1.16 5.99 -26.39
C ASN A 157 0.15 6.69 -25.45
N PRO A 158 0.11 8.04 -25.42
CA PRO A 158 -0.82 8.77 -24.55
C PRO A 158 -2.29 8.58 -24.95
N LEU A 159 -2.59 8.44 -26.23
CA LEU A 159 -3.95 8.29 -26.74
C LEU A 159 -4.52 6.90 -26.41
N LEU A 160 -3.71 5.84 -26.57
CA LEU A 160 -4.06 4.49 -26.10
C LEU A 160 -4.24 4.44 -24.59
N THR A 161 -3.43 5.19 -23.83
CA THR A 161 -3.55 5.26 -22.37
C THR A 161 -4.89 5.86 -21.95
N ILE A 162 -5.31 6.96 -22.58
CA ILE A 162 -6.62 7.58 -22.31
C ILE A 162 -7.74 6.58 -22.65
N MET A 163 -7.65 5.92 -23.81
CA MET A 163 -8.62 4.90 -24.22
C MET A 163 -8.72 3.73 -23.22
N ALA A 164 -7.62 3.36 -22.55
CA ALA A 164 -7.60 2.31 -21.53
C ALA A 164 -8.09 2.80 -20.15
N VAL A 165 -7.77 4.03 -19.75
CA VAL A 165 -8.10 4.58 -18.42
C VAL A 165 -9.57 5.01 -18.32
N VAL A 166 -10.16 5.54 -19.38
CA VAL A 166 -11.55 6.02 -19.37
C VAL A 166 -12.56 4.92 -19.01
N PRO A 167 -12.52 3.71 -19.61
CA PRO A 167 -13.39 2.61 -19.21
C PRO A 167 -13.21 2.19 -17.76
N LEU A 168 -11.96 2.21 -17.25
CA LEU A 168 -11.67 1.88 -15.87
C LEU A 168 -12.37 2.86 -14.90
N LEU A 169 -12.27 4.17 -15.17
CA LEU A 169 -12.98 5.19 -14.40
C LEU A 169 -14.50 5.00 -14.48
N GLY A 170 -15.03 4.68 -15.67
CA GLY A 170 -16.44 4.36 -15.87
C GLY A 170 -16.92 3.21 -14.99
N ILE A 171 -16.19 2.09 -14.96
CA ILE A 171 -16.50 0.93 -14.12
C ILE A 171 -16.50 1.31 -12.64
N THR A 172 -15.51 2.10 -12.18
CA THR A 172 -15.46 2.53 -10.77
C THR A 172 -16.65 3.39 -10.37
N LEU A 173 -17.11 4.29 -11.27
CA LEU A 173 -18.29 5.12 -11.01
C LEU A 173 -19.56 4.28 -10.92
N VAL A 174 -19.76 3.36 -11.88
CA VAL A 174 -20.92 2.46 -11.89
C VAL A 174 -20.94 1.58 -10.65
N ALA A 175 -19.78 1.04 -10.24
CA ALA A 175 -19.67 0.24 -9.04
C ALA A 175 -20.05 1.02 -7.77
N GLN A 176 -19.67 2.31 -7.67
CA GLN A 176 -20.05 3.15 -6.53
C GLN A 176 -21.56 3.42 -6.48
N LEU A 177 -22.19 3.67 -7.64
CA LEU A 177 -23.64 3.88 -7.72
C LEU A 177 -24.41 2.63 -7.30
N LEU A 178 -24.04 1.47 -7.85
CA LEU A 178 -24.68 0.19 -7.49
C LEU A 178 -24.43 -0.18 -6.03
N GLY A 179 -23.22 0.04 -5.52
CA GLY A 179 -22.88 -0.18 -4.12
C GLY A 179 -23.73 0.65 -3.15
N GLY A 180 -24.00 1.92 -3.49
CA GLY A 180 -24.90 2.78 -2.73
C GLY A 180 -26.32 2.23 -2.69
N SER A 181 -26.85 1.78 -3.82
CA SER A 181 -28.19 1.17 -3.92
C SER A 181 -28.31 -0.12 -3.11
N ILE A 182 -27.29 -0.99 -3.18
CA ILE A 182 -27.25 -2.23 -2.40
C ILE A 182 -27.19 -1.92 -0.90
N SER A 183 -26.34 -0.98 -0.48
CA SER A 183 -26.25 -0.58 0.93
C SER A 183 -27.57 -0.02 1.45
N ALA A 184 -28.27 0.78 0.66
CA ALA A 184 -29.58 1.32 1.02
C ALA A 184 -30.62 0.20 1.20
N ALA A 185 -30.64 -0.78 0.28
CA ALA A 185 -31.56 -1.91 0.35
C ALA A 185 -31.31 -2.80 1.58
N PHE A 186 -30.05 -3.05 1.95
CA PHE A 186 -29.70 -3.82 3.15
C PHE A 186 -30.00 -3.06 4.45
N SER A 187 -29.91 -1.73 4.46
CA SER A 187 -30.25 -0.92 5.65
C SER A 187 -31.74 -0.75 5.90
N ALA A 188 -32.58 -1.12 4.92
CA ALA A 188 -34.04 -1.04 5.00
C ALA A 188 -34.71 -2.33 5.51
N VAL A 189 -33.93 -3.42 5.68
CA VAL A 189 -34.34 -4.71 6.25
C VAL A 189 -33.86 -4.80 7.69
#